data_AF-A0A2Z6M5Q7-F1
#
_entry.id   AF-A0A2Z6M5Q7-F1
#
_cell.length_a   1.000
_cell.length_b   1.000
_cell.length_c   1.000
_cell.angle_alpha   90.00
_cell.angle_beta   90.00
_cell.angle_gamma   90.00
#
_symmetry.space_group_name_H-M   'P 1'
#
loop_
_entity.id
_entity.type
_entity.pdbx_description
1 polymer ?
#
loop_
_entity_poly.entity_id
_entity_poly.type
_entity_poly.pdbx_seq_one_letter_code
_entity_poly.pdbx_strand_id
1 'polypeptide(L)'
;MGFGVSYVVLFSVMFVCAWSQDDAAVMKKLKTTLTKNNLDWTNIDFCKWDKVTCNGGRVTEIQIQKNGIEGSLPEELSKLSNLPNSLSGSSIQKLWVNGQMGNNQLNGTLSVLQNMTSLLQIWVHGNSFTGPIPDFSNLGQLYDVSLRDNHLTGVVPSSLTSLQSLKVVNLTNNDLQGSPPKFQNGVKVDMDMDKGRHSFCTKVVGQPCSPLVNVLLSVVEPFGYPLKIAQSWKDNDPCHGPKWLGIDCSRGNISAVQFQNMGFSGSISPSFASLSSVTELLLANNNLTGTIPKELASMPALKLLDVSNNSLYGQIPSFRRDVIVKTDMNPDIGKDKPHGLPDSSSGGKDKKKRGVGAIVGIVIGIVGLLGAGVLVFVMYGRRHNKRDDNVQTPNAIVVHPRHSGDGNAVKISVAASGSAGAGIVGGTSGFITGRVTTKVDVYSFGVILMEMITGRRAIDNSQPEENIHLVTWFRRILLSKNSFEKIIDPTMDIDEEDLNSFKTIAGLANNCCVREPNQRPDMGHVVNVLAPLVEIWKPAEPDADDMYGIDFDMNLSQALSKWQNHEGMSNTLDVSYSSSMVDSSDNTQSSIPPRAPGFANSFTSTDAR
;
A
#
# COMPACT_ATOMS: atom_id res chain seq x y z
N MET A 1 -27.56 36.91 24.53
CA MET A 1 -27.69 35.46 24.23
C MET A 1 -27.51 35.16 22.73
N GLY A 2 -26.61 35.85 22.01
CA GLY A 2 -26.48 35.70 20.54
C GLY A 2 -25.17 35.10 20.02
N PHE A 3 -24.17 34.89 20.88
CA PHE A 3 -22.82 34.49 20.45
C PHE A 3 -22.54 32.97 20.61
N GLY A 4 -23.40 32.22 21.29
CA GLY A 4 -23.22 30.77 21.50
C GLY A 4 -23.67 29.90 20.32
N VAL A 5 -24.61 30.36 19.50
CA VAL A 5 -25.18 29.57 18.40
C VAL A 5 -24.24 29.55 17.18
N SER A 6 -23.48 30.62 16.94
CA SER A 6 -22.59 30.72 15.77
C SER A 6 -21.35 29.82 15.88
N TYR A 7 -20.77 29.67 17.08
CA TYR A 7 -19.62 28.80 17.31
C TYR A 7 -19.98 27.31 17.23
N VAL A 8 -21.18 26.91 17.66
CA VAL A 8 -21.64 25.51 17.56
C VAL A 8 -21.91 25.14 16.10
N VAL A 9 -22.46 26.06 15.30
CA VAL A 9 -22.66 25.84 13.85
C VAL A 9 -21.31 25.76 13.12
N LEU A 10 -20.37 26.66 13.38
CA LEU A 10 -19.02 26.62 12.78
C LEU A 10 -18.21 25.39 13.18
N PHE A 11 -18.30 24.94 14.45
CA PHE A 11 -17.66 23.69 14.87
C PHE A 11 -18.34 22.49 14.20
N SER A 12 -19.66 22.47 14.06
CA SER A 12 -20.38 21.39 13.38
C SER A 12 -20.11 21.33 11.87
N VAL A 13 -19.91 22.47 11.21
CA VAL A 13 -19.58 22.53 9.77
C VAL A 13 -18.12 22.10 9.53
N MET A 14 -17.18 22.53 10.38
CA MET A 14 -15.78 22.08 10.31
C MET A 14 -15.63 20.59 10.67
N PHE A 15 -16.43 20.08 11.61
CA PHE A 15 -16.53 18.64 11.92
C PHE A 15 -17.30 17.82 10.87
N VAL A 16 -18.04 18.43 9.94
CA VAL A 16 -18.66 17.70 8.82
C VAL A 16 -17.70 17.67 7.63
N CYS A 17 -17.01 18.78 7.36
CA CYS A 17 -16.03 18.87 6.27
C CYS A 17 -14.83 17.94 6.46
N ALA A 18 -14.27 17.85 7.67
CA ALA A 18 -13.08 17.03 7.95
C ALA A 18 -13.33 15.51 7.79
N TRP A 19 -14.59 15.05 7.84
CA TRP A 19 -14.94 13.62 7.71
C TRP A 19 -15.35 13.25 6.29
N SER A 20 -15.81 14.22 5.48
CA SER A 20 -16.08 14.00 4.05
C SER A 20 -14.80 13.83 3.22
N GLN A 21 -13.66 14.31 3.72
CA GLN A 21 -12.40 14.36 2.96
C GLN A 21 -11.76 12.97 2.76
N ASP A 22 -11.99 12.03 3.68
CA ASP A 22 -11.50 10.65 3.58
C ASP A 22 -12.36 9.80 2.61
N ASP A 23 -13.68 9.91 2.70
CA ASP A 23 -14.60 9.24 1.76
C ASP A 23 -14.42 9.77 0.34
N ALA A 24 -14.09 11.06 0.17
CA ALA A 24 -13.81 11.66 -1.14
C ALA A 24 -12.64 10.97 -1.86
N ALA A 25 -11.56 10.63 -1.16
CA ALA A 25 -10.40 9.97 -1.77
C ALA A 25 -10.75 8.54 -2.23
N VAL A 26 -11.49 7.80 -1.42
CA VAL A 26 -11.94 6.44 -1.76
C VAL A 26 -12.96 6.46 -2.91
N MET A 27 -13.92 7.39 -2.89
CA MET A 27 -14.90 7.55 -3.96
C MET A 27 -14.25 8.02 -5.27
N LYS A 28 -13.22 8.88 -5.21
CA LYS A 28 -12.39 9.23 -6.37
C LYS A 28 -11.64 8.01 -6.90
N LYS A 29 -11.05 7.18 -6.03
CA LYS A 29 -10.39 5.93 -6.42
C LYS A 29 -11.36 4.96 -7.08
N LEU A 30 -12.57 4.80 -6.53
CA LEU A 30 -13.65 4.02 -7.15
C LEU A 30 -13.95 4.55 -8.55
N LYS A 31 -14.15 5.86 -8.70
CA LYS A 31 -14.40 6.48 -10.01
C LYS A 31 -13.26 6.20 -11.01
N THR A 32 -12.00 6.22 -10.59
CA THR A 32 -10.87 5.96 -11.49
C THR A 32 -10.65 4.48 -11.80
N THR A 33 -11.02 3.56 -10.91
CA THR A 33 -11.00 2.12 -11.20
C THR A 33 -12.14 1.66 -12.11
N LEU A 34 -13.23 2.44 -12.18
CA LEU A 34 -14.31 2.23 -13.14
C LEU A 34 -13.93 2.82 -14.50
N THR A 35 -13.16 2.05 -15.28
CA THR A 35 -12.63 2.39 -16.61
C THR A 35 -13.67 2.90 -17.62
N LYS A 36 -14.94 2.49 -17.49
CA LYS A 36 -16.05 3.03 -18.28
C LYS A 36 -17.21 3.34 -17.35
N ASN A 37 -17.48 4.64 -17.20
CA ASN A 37 -18.49 5.14 -16.30
C ASN A 37 -19.39 6.15 -17.02
N ASN A 38 -20.61 5.72 -17.35
CA ASN A 38 -21.64 6.59 -17.94
C ASN A 38 -22.51 7.26 -16.87
N LEU A 39 -22.11 7.20 -15.59
CA LEU A 39 -22.81 7.87 -14.50
C LEU A 39 -22.36 9.34 -14.44
N ASP A 40 -23.30 10.24 -14.13
CA ASP A 40 -23.03 11.67 -13.94
C ASP A 40 -22.35 11.92 -12.58
N TRP A 41 -21.15 11.38 -12.42
CA TRP A 41 -20.31 11.51 -11.23
C TRP A 41 -19.37 12.71 -11.39
N THR A 42 -19.89 13.84 -11.84
CA THR A 42 -19.13 15.07 -12.11
C THR A 42 -19.11 16.02 -10.90
N ASN A 43 -20.07 15.88 -9.99
CA ASN A 43 -20.18 16.74 -8.80
C ASN A 43 -18.97 16.57 -7.87
N ILE A 44 -18.52 17.67 -7.26
CA ILE A 44 -17.46 17.63 -6.25
C ILE A 44 -17.90 16.92 -4.96
N ASP A 45 -19.20 16.94 -4.66
CA ASP A 45 -19.82 16.24 -3.54
C ASP A 45 -20.31 14.86 -4.00
N PHE A 46 -19.60 13.81 -3.55
CA PHE A 46 -19.91 12.42 -3.90
C PHE A 46 -21.27 11.94 -3.35
N CYS A 47 -21.84 12.62 -2.35
CA CYS A 47 -23.18 12.30 -1.86
C CYS A 47 -24.29 12.79 -2.79
N LYS A 48 -23.96 13.61 -3.80
CA LYS A 48 -24.86 14.03 -4.87
C LYS A 48 -24.68 13.22 -6.15
N TRP A 49 -23.74 12.27 -6.17
CA TRP A 49 -23.55 11.40 -7.31
C TRP A 49 -24.79 10.53 -7.50
N ASP A 50 -25.20 10.37 -8.76
CA ASP A 50 -26.29 9.46 -9.09
C ASP A 50 -26.00 8.07 -8.51
N LYS A 51 -27.00 7.49 -7.84
CA LYS A 51 -26.96 6.15 -7.24
C LYS A 51 -26.00 5.97 -6.04
N VAL A 52 -25.54 7.06 -5.45
CA VAL A 52 -24.82 7.05 -4.15
C VAL A 52 -25.73 7.64 -3.08
N THR A 53 -25.91 6.93 -1.97
CA THR A 53 -26.67 7.42 -0.81
C THR A 53 -25.74 7.64 0.36
N CYS A 54 -25.89 8.80 1.02
CA CYS A 54 -25.14 9.13 2.22
C CYS A 54 -26.04 9.35 3.44
N ASN A 55 -25.50 9.07 4.63
CA ASN A 55 -26.07 9.46 5.92
C ASN A 55 -25.05 10.28 6.72
N GLY A 56 -25.38 11.52 7.07
CA GLY A 56 -24.46 12.41 7.81
C GLY A 56 -23.14 12.67 7.09
N GLY A 57 -23.14 12.69 5.74
CA GLY A 57 -21.95 12.87 4.91
C GLY A 57 -21.13 11.60 4.64
N ARG A 58 -21.60 10.42 5.07
CA ARG A 58 -20.93 9.11 4.88
C ARG A 58 -21.68 8.22 3.91
N VAL A 59 -20.97 7.52 3.03
CA VAL A 59 -21.58 6.65 2.00
C VAL A 59 -22.15 5.37 2.61
N THR A 60 -23.47 5.20 2.58
CA THR A 60 -24.16 4.02 3.14
C THR A 60 -24.68 3.05 2.09
N GLU A 61 -24.96 3.52 0.88
CA GLU A 61 -25.45 2.66 -0.23
C GLU A 61 -24.81 3.09 -1.57
N ILE A 62 -24.41 2.11 -2.38
CA ILE A 62 -23.97 2.31 -3.77
C ILE A 62 -24.80 1.37 -4.66
N GLN A 63 -25.55 1.94 -5.61
CA GLN A 63 -26.60 1.25 -6.39
C GLN A 63 -26.43 1.42 -7.89
N ILE A 64 -25.29 1.00 -8.43
CA ILE A 64 -24.89 1.21 -9.83
C ILE A 64 -25.27 0.06 -10.76
N GLN A 65 -26.36 -0.66 -10.48
CA GLN A 65 -26.84 -1.77 -11.31
C GLN A 65 -27.21 -1.38 -12.75
N LYS A 66 -26.94 -2.28 -13.71
CA LYS A 66 -27.37 -2.20 -15.13
C LYS A 66 -26.98 -0.90 -15.86
N ASN A 67 -25.80 -0.35 -15.56
CA ASN A 67 -25.32 0.88 -16.19
C ASN A 67 -24.23 0.65 -17.26
N GLY A 68 -23.87 -0.61 -17.53
CA GLY A 68 -22.82 -0.93 -18.51
C GLY A 68 -21.45 -0.42 -18.05
N ILE A 69 -21.14 -0.62 -16.77
CA ILE A 69 -19.90 -0.17 -16.14
C ILE A 69 -18.80 -1.23 -16.30
N GLU A 70 -17.59 -0.78 -16.64
CA GLU A 70 -16.38 -1.61 -16.71
C GLU A 70 -15.36 -1.21 -15.65
N GLY A 71 -14.58 -2.17 -15.16
CA GLY A 71 -13.50 -1.94 -14.21
C GLY A 71 -13.52 -2.95 -13.08
N SER A 72 -12.87 -2.61 -11.97
CA SER A 72 -12.83 -3.43 -10.76
C SER A 72 -13.25 -2.64 -9.52
N LEU A 73 -13.55 -3.35 -8.44
CA LEU A 73 -13.78 -2.74 -7.13
C LEU A 73 -12.43 -2.54 -6.42
N PRO A 74 -12.07 -1.32 -5.98
CA PRO A 74 -10.81 -1.06 -5.31
C PRO A 74 -10.82 -1.58 -3.86
N GLU A 75 -9.67 -2.07 -3.37
CA GLU A 75 -9.49 -2.50 -1.97
C GLU A 75 -9.77 -1.37 -0.97
N GLU A 76 -9.52 -0.12 -1.36
CA GLU A 76 -9.80 1.07 -0.55
C GLU A 76 -11.30 1.24 -0.25
N LEU A 77 -12.21 0.60 -0.98
CA LEU A 77 -13.65 0.64 -0.68
C LEU A 77 -13.98 0.12 0.73
N SER A 78 -13.16 -0.80 1.24
CA SER A 78 -13.25 -1.29 2.62
C SER A 78 -12.91 -0.23 3.68
N LYS A 79 -12.21 0.85 3.29
CA LYS A 79 -11.74 1.94 4.16
C LYS A 79 -12.71 3.13 4.23
N LEU A 80 -13.85 3.06 3.51
CA LEU A 80 -14.87 4.11 3.61
C LEU A 80 -15.24 4.35 5.07
N SER A 81 -15.22 5.61 5.47
CA SER A 81 -15.60 6.12 6.78
C SER A 81 -14.63 5.83 7.94
N ASN A 82 -13.32 5.81 7.66
CA ASN A 82 -12.18 5.84 8.61
C ASN A 82 -12.59 6.10 10.08
N LEU A 83 -12.89 5.01 10.80
CA LEU A 83 -12.79 4.97 12.26
C LEU A 83 -11.44 4.33 12.60
N PRO A 84 -10.82 4.64 13.76
CA PRO A 84 -9.55 4.02 14.14
C PRO A 84 -9.66 2.50 14.04
N ASN A 85 -8.56 1.85 13.65
CA ASN A 85 -8.44 0.40 13.40
C ASN A 85 -8.98 -0.52 14.54
N SER A 86 -9.39 0.04 15.67
CA SER A 86 -10.16 -0.61 16.73
C SER A 86 -11.69 -0.69 16.49
N LEU A 87 -12.20 -0.14 15.38
CA LEU A 87 -13.64 -0.05 15.01
C LEU A 87 -13.87 -0.37 13.51
N SER A 88 -13.05 -1.26 12.95
CA SER A 88 -12.98 -1.63 11.53
C SER A 88 -14.32 -1.76 10.81
N GLY A 89 -14.54 -0.98 9.75
CA GLY A 89 -15.58 -1.26 8.75
C GLY A 89 -15.97 -0.10 7.87
N SER A 90 -16.14 -0.38 6.57
CA SER A 90 -16.94 0.43 5.65
C SER A 90 -18.33 0.71 6.23
N SER A 91 -18.85 1.92 6.08
CA SER A 91 -20.23 2.26 6.49
C SER A 91 -21.31 1.78 5.51
N ILE A 92 -20.90 1.19 4.38
CA ILE A 92 -21.80 0.65 3.36
C ILE A 92 -22.58 -0.54 3.93
N GLN A 93 -23.90 -0.46 3.83
CA GLN A 93 -24.83 -1.53 4.21
C GLN A 93 -25.36 -2.29 2.99
N LYS A 94 -25.52 -1.60 1.85
CA LYS A 94 -26.00 -2.22 0.60
C LYS A 94 -25.04 -1.90 -0.53
N LEU A 95 -24.48 -2.95 -1.12
CA LEU A 95 -23.62 -2.86 -2.29
C LEU A 95 -24.29 -3.55 -3.48
N TRP A 96 -24.89 -2.76 -4.38
CA TRP A 96 -25.58 -3.26 -5.57
C TRP A 96 -24.86 -2.76 -6.82
N VAL A 97 -24.05 -3.64 -7.41
CA VAL A 97 -23.21 -3.36 -8.59
C VAL A 97 -23.50 -4.35 -9.74
N ASN A 98 -24.64 -5.03 -9.66
CA ASN A 98 -25.02 -6.17 -10.50
C ASN A 98 -25.50 -5.82 -11.91
N GLY A 99 -25.45 -6.81 -12.80
CA GLY A 99 -26.14 -6.84 -14.08
C GLY A 99 -25.56 -5.87 -15.11
N GLN A 100 -24.26 -5.69 -15.12
CA GLN A 100 -23.61 -4.87 -16.15
C GLN A 100 -23.75 -5.59 -17.51
N MET A 101 -24.16 -4.87 -18.56
CA MET A 101 -24.60 -5.47 -19.83
C MET A 101 -23.52 -5.42 -20.92
N GLY A 102 -23.57 -6.39 -21.85
CA GLY A 102 -22.70 -6.43 -23.03
C GLY A 102 -21.25 -6.80 -22.68
N ASN A 103 -20.28 -6.18 -23.35
CA ASN A 103 -18.86 -6.35 -23.06
C ASN A 103 -18.42 -5.60 -21.78
N ASN A 104 -19.34 -4.86 -21.16
CA ASN A 104 -19.02 -3.95 -20.08
C ASN A 104 -19.31 -4.61 -18.73
N GLN A 105 -18.38 -5.39 -18.18
CA GLN A 105 -18.59 -6.14 -16.93
C GLN A 105 -17.53 -5.79 -15.89
N LEU A 106 -17.94 -5.73 -14.61
CA LEU A 106 -16.97 -5.60 -13.51
C LEU A 106 -16.16 -6.88 -13.35
N ASN A 107 -14.87 -6.74 -13.08
CA ASN A 107 -13.92 -7.85 -12.94
C ASN A 107 -13.05 -7.71 -11.68
N GLY A 108 -12.07 -8.60 -11.52
CA GLY A 108 -11.21 -8.68 -10.33
C GLY A 108 -11.77 -9.63 -9.27
N THR A 109 -11.24 -9.53 -8.04
CA THR A 109 -11.62 -10.35 -6.90
C THR A 109 -12.64 -9.66 -6.00
N LEU A 110 -13.27 -10.42 -5.10
CA LEU A 110 -14.19 -9.89 -4.09
C LEU A 110 -13.55 -9.76 -2.69
N SER A 111 -12.23 -9.85 -2.58
CA SER A 111 -11.46 -9.79 -1.32
C SER A 111 -11.83 -8.59 -0.44
N VAL A 112 -12.06 -7.43 -1.07
CA VAL A 112 -12.46 -6.19 -0.39
C VAL A 112 -13.67 -6.35 0.54
N LEU A 113 -14.61 -7.26 0.22
CA LEU A 113 -15.83 -7.47 0.99
C LEU A 113 -15.56 -8.03 2.39
N GLN A 114 -14.43 -8.74 2.61
CA GLN A 114 -14.06 -9.33 3.89
C GLN A 114 -13.98 -8.29 5.02
N ASN A 115 -13.63 -7.04 4.68
CA ASN A 115 -13.43 -5.95 5.62
C ASN A 115 -14.64 -5.00 5.73
N MET A 116 -15.71 -5.25 4.99
CA MET A 116 -16.93 -4.41 4.97
C MET A 116 -17.97 -4.94 5.97
N THR A 117 -17.65 -4.84 7.25
CA THR A 117 -18.41 -5.47 8.37
C THR A 117 -19.84 -4.97 8.55
N SER A 118 -20.20 -3.78 8.01
CA SER A 118 -21.55 -3.21 8.08
C SER A 118 -22.52 -3.75 7.00
N LEU A 119 -22.05 -4.61 6.08
CA LEU A 119 -22.86 -5.07 4.96
C LEU A 119 -24.05 -5.91 5.42
N LEU A 120 -25.22 -5.53 4.90
CA LEU A 120 -26.49 -6.23 5.03
C LEU A 120 -26.87 -6.96 3.74
N GLN A 121 -26.55 -6.38 2.59
CA GLN A 121 -26.86 -6.93 1.27
C GLN A 121 -25.72 -6.76 0.27
N ILE A 122 -25.42 -7.81 -0.49
CA ILE A 122 -24.36 -7.84 -1.51
C ILE A 122 -24.95 -8.35 -2.82
N TRP A 123 -25.14 -7.48 -3.81
CA TRP A 123 -25.59 -7.86 -5.15
C TRP A 123 -24.51 -7.51 -6.18
N VAL A 124 -23.71 -8.51 -6.53
CA VAL A 124 -22.62 -8.39 -7.52
C VAL A 124 -22.87 -9.26 -8.76
N HIS A 125 -24.01 -9.93 -8.83
CA HIS A 125 -24.36 -10.87 -9.88
C HIS A 125 -24.35 -10.28 -11.30
N GLY A 126 -24.16 -11.11 -12.33
CA GLY A 126 -24.16 -10.66 -13.73
C GLY A 126 -22.97 -9.76 -14.05
N ASN A 127 -21.77 -10.22 -13.70
CA ASN A 127 -20.49 -9.55 -13.90
C ASN A 127 -19.41 -10.61 -14.26
N SER A 128 -18.14 -10.20 -14.27
CA SER A 128 -16.97 -11.03 -14.58
C SER A 128 -16.02 -11.17 -13.37
N PHE A 129 -16.53 -11.17 -12.13
CA PHE A 129 -15.70 -11.36 -10.94
C PHE A 129 -15.10 -12.76 -10.89
N THR A 130 -13.84 -12.86 -10.44
CA THR A 130 -13.02 -14.08 -10.37
C THR A 130 -12.47 -14.31 -8.97
N GLY A 131 -11.83 -15.47 -8.77
CA GLY A 131 -11.22 -15.84 -7.49
C GLY A 131 -12.24 -16.35 -6.47
N PRO A 132 -11.78 -16.69 -5.25
CA PRO A 132 -12.62 -17.30 -4.24
C PRO A 132 -13.63 -16.33 -3.63
N ILE A 133 -14.74 -16.88 -3.14
CA ILE A 133 -15.63 -16.16 -2.23
C ILE A 133 -14.83 -15.84 -0.95
N PRO A 134 -14.73 -14.56 -0.54
CA PRO A 134 -13.96 -14.18 0.64
C PRO A 134 -14.59 -14.69 1.94
N ASP A 135 -13.81 -14.69 3.01
CA ASP A 135 -14.31 -15.07 4.34
C ASP A 135 -15.29 -14.02 4.88
N PHE A 136 -16.51 -14.45 5.20
CA PHE A 136 -17.56 -13.60 5.76
C PHE A 136 -17.76 -13.76 7.27
N SER A 137 -16.77 -14.33 7.98
CA SER A 137 -16.83 -14.56 9.43
C SER A 137 -17.18 -13.32 10.26
N ASN A 138 -16.78 -12.13 9.80
CA ASN A 138 -17.02 -10.86 10.48
C ASN A 138 -18.28 -10.10 10.02
N LEU A 139 -19.03 -10.61 9.04
CA LEU A 139 -20.21 -9.95 8.46
C LEU A 139 -21.51 -10.45 9.12
N GLY A 140 -21.59 -10.32 10.44
CA GLY A 140 -22.66 -10.93 11.25
C GLY A 140 -24.09 -10.41 11.02
N GLN A 141 -24.27 -9.40 10.17
CA GLN A 141 -25.58 -8.82 9.83
C GLN A 141 -26.00 -9.10 8.38
N LEU A 142 -25.13 -9.70 7.57
CA LEU A 142 -25.35 -9.95 6.16
C LEU A 142 -26.48 -10.98 5.97
N TYR A 143 -27.52 -10.61 5.23
CA TYR A 143 -28.71 -11.45 5.09
C TYR A 143 -29.09 -11.78 3.64
N ASP A 144 -28.62 -11.03 2.65
CA ASP A 144 -28.97 -11.20 1.24
C ASP A 144 -27.72 -11.10 0.35
N VAL A 145 -27.35 -12.21 -0.28
CA VAL A 145 -26.10 -12.36 -1.02
C VAL A 145 -26.37 -12.93 -2.41
N SER A 146 -26.14 -12.15 -3.46
CA SER A 146 -26.31 -12.58 -4.84
C SER A 146 -25.01 -12.47 -5.61
N LEU A 147 -24.34 -13.62 -5.79
CA LEU A 147 -23.06 -13.79 -6.48
C LEU A 147 -23.20 -14.49 -7.84
N ARG A 148 -24.41 -14.92 -8.22
CA ARG A 148 -24.70 -15.66 -9.45
C ARG A 148 -24.20 -14.98 -10.72
N ASP A 149 -24.03 -15.75 -11.79
CA ASP A 149 -23.60 -15.26 -13.10
C ASP A 149 -22.28 -14.45 -13.02
N ASN A 150 -21.22 -15.11 -12.55
CA ASN A 150 -19.84 -14.61 -12.46
C ASN A 150 -18.82 -15.75 -12.78
N HIS A 151 -17.53 -15.53 -12.54
CA HIS A 151 -16.45 -16.51 -12.69
C HIS A 151 -15.77 -16.84 -11.36
N LEU A 152 -16.54 -16.82 -10.25
CA LEU A 152 -16.01 -17.09 -8.92
C LEU A 152 -15.58 -18.56 -8.81
N THR A 153 -14.46 -18.79 -8.15
CA THR A 153 -13.80 -20.09 -8.04
C THR A 153 -13.69 -20.55 -6.59
N GLY A 154 -13.06 -21.71 -6.38
CA GLY A 154 -12.76 -22.22 -5.04
C GLY A 154 -13.96 -22.76 -4.27
N VAL A 155 -13.69 -23.18 -3.04
CA VAL A 155 -14.69 -23.81 -2.18
C VAL A 155 -15.58 -22.75 -1.55
N VAL A 156 -16.89 -23.02 -1.47
CA VAL A 156 -17.81 -22.11 -0.75
C VAL A 156 -17.46 -22.11 0.73
N PRO A 157 -17.09 -20.97 1.32
CA PRO A 157 -16.53 -20.92 2.66
C PRO A 157 -17.58 -21.27 3.71
N SER A 158 -17.13 -21.96 4.77
CA SER A 158 -18.00 -22.33 5.88
C SER A 158 -18.63 -21.10 6.53
N SER A 159 -17.91 -19.98 6.61
CA SER A 159 -18.40 -18.72 7.15
C SER A 159 -19.61 -18.15 6.43
N LEU A 160 -19.80 -18.43 5.14
CA LEU A 160 -21.03 -18.10 4.42
C LEU A 160 -22.14 -19.12 4.71
N THR A 161 -21.83 -20.41 4.68
CA THR A 161 -22.83 -21.48 4.88
C THR A 161 -23.39 -21.54 6.31
N SER A 162 -22.59 -21.14 7.31
CA SER A 162 -22.92 -21.15 8.73
C SER A 162 -23.37 -19.78 9.26
N LEU A 163 -23.52 -18.79 8.37
CA LEU A 163 -23.88 -17.44 8.77
C LEU A 163 -25.33 -17.37 9.26
N GLN A 164 -25.53 -17.05 10.54
CA GLN A 164 -26.84 -17.07 11.19
C GLN A 164 -27.82 -16.01 10.65
N SER A 165 -27.31 -14.89 10.15
CA SER A 165 -28.12 -13.79 9.62
C SER A 165 -28.61 -14.05 8.20
N LEU A 166 -28.04 -15.03 7.48
CA LEU A 166 -28.29 -15.25 6.06
C LEU A 166 -29.73 -15.72 5.81
N LYS A 167 -30.40 -15.10 4.83
CA LYS A 167 -31.78 -15.42 4.43
C LYS A 167 -31.88 -15.82 2.98
N VAL A 168 -31.09 -15.20 2.11
CA VAL A 168 -31.10 -15.45 0.66
C VAL A 168 -29.66 -15.53 0.17
N VAL A 169 -29.36 -16.55 -0.64
CA VAL A 169 -28.06 -16.71 -1.28
C VAL A 169 -28.20 -17.26 -2.70
N ASN A 170 -27.60 -16.59 -3.68
CA ASN A 170 -27.61 -17.01 -5.08
C ASN A 170 -26.19 -17.23 -5.60
N LEU A 171 -25.89 -18.45 -6.01
CA LEU A 171 -24.54 -18.91 -6.41
C LEU A 171 -24.49 -19.50 -7.82
N THR A 172 -25.64 -19.78 -8.45
CA THR A 172 -25.75 -20.37 -9.79
C THR A 172 -24.87 -19.65 -10.83
N ASN A 173 -24.34 -20.41 -11.80
CA ASN A 173 -23.51 -19.91 -12.89
C ASN A 173 -22.19 -19.26 -12.43
N ASN A 174 -21.36 -20.05 -11.77
CA ASN A 174 -19.98 -19.73 -11.39
C ASN A 174 -19.05 -20.92 -11.68
N ASP A 175 -17.77 -20.84 -11.31
CA ASP A 175 -16.80 -21.95 -11.41
C ASP A 175 -16.44 -22.49 -10.01
N LEU A 176 -17.39 -22.46 -9.08
CA LEU A 176 -17.23 -22.89 -7.69
C LEU A 176 -16.91 -24.39 -7.61
N GLN A 177 -16.00 -24.73 -6.71
CA GLN A 177 -15.43 -26.07 -6.56
C GLN A 177 -15.76 -26.69 -5.20
N GLY A 178 -15.37 -27.95 -5.03
CA GLY A 178 -15.55 -28.67 -3.77
C GLY A 178 -16.93 -29.30 -3.65
N SER A 179 -17.35 -29.52 -2.40
CA SER A 179 -18.63 -30.17 -2.11
C SER A 179 -19.74 -29.14 -2.30
N PRO A 180 -20.85 -29.48 -2.99
CA PRO A 180 -22.01 -28.59 -3.06
C PRO A 180 -22.46 -28.21 -1.63
N PRO A 181 -22.43 -26.93 -1.25
CA PRO A 181 -22.62 -26.52 0.14
C PRO A 181 -24.04 -26.73 0.61
N LYS A 182 -24.19 -27.19 1.85
CA LYS A 182 -25.47 -27.23 2.54
C LYS A 182 -25.61 -26.02 3.46
N PHE A 183 -26.60 -25.18 3.17
CA PHE A 183 -26.92 -24.02 4.00
C PHE A 183 -27.84 -24.39 5.17
N GLN A 184 -27.94 -23.47 6.14
CA GLN A 184 -28.88 -23.59 7.25
C GLN A 184 -30.33 -23.66 6.78
N ASN A 185 -31.18 -24.28 7.61
CA ASN A 185 -32.61 -24.37 7.35
C ASN A 185 -33.25 -22.97 7.27
N GLY A 186 -34.10 -22.74 6.28
CA GLY A 186 -34.81 -21.47 6.10
C GLY A 186 -34.09 -20.47 5.20
N VAL A 187 -32.82 -20.72 4.83
CA VAL A 187 -32.12 -19.93 3.80
C VAL A 187 -32.68 -20.30 2.43
N LYS A 188 -33.09 -19.29 1.65
CA LYS A 188 -33.44 -19.47 0.23
C LYS A 188 -32.15 -19.53 -0.58
N VAL A 189 -31.90 -20.68 -1.22
CA VAL A 189 -30.68 -20.93 -1.99
C VAL A 189 -31.01 -21.08 -3.47
N ASP A 190 -30.39 -20.25 -4.31
CA ASP A 190 -30.32 -20.43 -5.76
C ASP A 190 -28.96 -21.07 -6.11
N MET A 191 -28.98 -22.38 -6.34
CA MET A 191 -27.85 -23.19 -6.78
C MET A 191 -28.37 -24.32 -7.68
N ASP A 192 -28.63 -24.00 -8.95
CA ASP A 192 -29.11 -24.98 -9.93
C ASP A 192 -27.98 -25.95 -10.31
N MET A 193 -28.06 -27.16 -9.77
CA MET A 193 -27.06 -28.21 -9.99
C MET A 193 -27.17 -28.90 -11.35
N ASP A 194 -28.32 -28.78 -12.03
CA ASP A 194 -28.61 -29.50 -13.27
C ASP A 194 -28.31 -28.66 -14.52
N LYS A 195 -28.65 -27.36 -14.47
CA LYS A 195 -28.48 -26.43 -15.59
C LYS A 195 -27.47 -25.34 -15.33
N GLY A 196 -27.11 -25.11 -14.07
CA GLY A 196 -26.13 -24.10 -13.70
C GLY A 196 -24.71 -24.49 -14.07
N ARG A 197 -23.88 -23.50 -14.42
CA ARG A 197 -22.43 -23.68 -14.51
C ARG A 197 -21.84 -23.72 -13.09
N HIS A 198 -21.07 -24.77 -12.81
CA HIS A 198 -20.31 -25.01 -11.58
C HIS A 198 -19.24 -26.07 -11.83
N SER A 199 -18.33 -26.24 -10.86
CA SER A 199 -17.26 -27.24 -10.87
C SER A 199 -17.25 -28.04 -9.56
N PHE A 200 -18.42 -28.26 -8.97
CA PHE A 200 -18.54 -29.11 -7.79
C PHE A 200 -18.20 -30.56 -8.12
N CYS A 201 -17.65 -31.28 -7.15
CA CYS A 201 -17.23 -32.67 -7.31
C CYS A 201 -18.42 -33.65 -7.39
N THR A 202 -19.60 -33.24 -6.94
CA THR A 202 -20.83 -34.04 -6.97
C THR A 202 -22.03 -33.16 -7.35
N LYS A 203 -23.16 -33.79 -7.68
CA LYS A 203 -24.44 -33.11 -7.93
C LYS A 203 -25.36 -33.06 -6.70
N VAL A 204 -24.98 -33.71 -5.60
CA VAL A 204 -25.85 -33.87 -4.42
C VAL A 204 -25.47 -32.86 -3.35
N VAL A 205 -26.43 -32.00 -2.99
CA VAL A 205 -26.24 -30.98 -1.94
C VAL A 205 -25.79 -31.59 -0.63
N GLY A 206 -24.67 -31.11 -0.08
CA GLY A 206 -24.08 -31.56 1.17
C GLY A 206 -23.32 -32.88 1.09
N GLN A 207 -23.23 -33.54 -0.08
CA GLN A 207 -22.41 -34.73 -0.24
C GLN A 207 -20.92 -34.33 -0.30
N PRO A 208 -20.06 -34.91 0.55
CA PRO A 208 -18.64 -34.60 0.55
C PRO A 208 -17.95 -35.11 -0.72
N CYS A 209 -16.92 -34.39 -1.17
CA CYS A 209 -15.98 -34.90 -2.16
C CYS A 209 -15.18 -36.09 -1.62
N SER A 210 -14.53 -36.80 -2.54
CA SER A 210 -13.54 -37.81 -2.19
C SER A 210 -12.37 -37.16 -1.44
N PRO A 211 -11.71 -37.89 -0.52
CA PRO A 211 -10.55 -37.36 0.20
C PRO A 211 -9.45 -36.84 -0.73
N LEU A 212 -9.24 -37.51 -1.87
CA LEU A 212 -8.27 -37.09 -2.88
C LEU A 212 -8.58 -35.72 -3.46
N VAL A 213 -9.84 -35.47 -3.85
CA VAL A 213 -10.27 -34.17 -4.38
C VAL A 213 -10.12 -33.08 -3.32
N ASN A 214 -10.45 -33.36 -2.06
CA ASN A 214 -10.25 -32.39 -0.98
C ASN A 214 -8.77 -32.01 -0.81
N VAL A 215 -7.86 -32.98 -0.86
CA VAL A 215 -6.40 -32.71 -0.82
C VAL A 215 -5.97 -31.83 -1.99
N LEU A 216 -6.44 -32.14 -3.20
CA LEU A 216 -6.13 -31.34 -4.39
C LEU A 216 -6.66 -29.90 -4.28
N LEU A 217 -7.85 -29.70 -3.73
CA LEU A 217 -8.39 -28.36 -3.47
C LEU A 217 -7.55 -27.59 -2.44
N SER A 218 -7.11 -28.23 -1.36
CA SER A 218 -6.15 -27.65 -0.39
C SER A 218 -4.75 -27.40 -0.97
N VAL A 219 -4.40 -28.07 -2.06
CA VAL A 219 -3.15 -27.81 -2.79
C VAL A 219 -3.23 -26.49 -3.56
N VAL A 220 -4.37 -26.19 -4.20
CA VAL A 220 -4.53 -24.98 -5.03
C VAL A 220 -5.14 -23.79 -4.28
N GLU A 221 -5.55 -23.97 -3.03
CA GLU A 221 -6.02 -22.90 -2.16
C GLU A 221 -5.02 -21.74 -2.02
N PRO A 222 -3.71 -21.98 -1.71
CA PRO A 222 -2.74 -20.88 -1.64
C PRO A 222 -2.47 -20.18 -2.97
N PHE A 223 -2.82 -20.82 -4.10
CA PHE A 223 -2.75 -20.22 -5.43
C PHE A 223 -3.99 -19.39 -5.78
N GLY A 224 -4.94 -19.27 -4.85
CA GLY A 224 -6.17 -18.50 -5.04
C GLY A 224 -7.19 -19.17 -5.96
N TYR A 225 -7.19 -20.50 -6.04
CA TYR A 225 -8.09 -21.28 -6.91
C TYR A 225 -8.12 -20.76 -8.37
N PRO A 226 -7.02 -20.90 -9.13
CA PRO A 226 -6.90 -20.34 -10.46
C PRO A 226 -8.05 -20.76 -11.40
N LEU A 227 -8.60 -19.80 -12.17
CA LEU A 227 -9.78 -20.02 -13.02
C LEU A 227 -9.63 -21.19 -14.01
N LYS A 228 -8.45 -21.34 -14.64
CA LYS A 228 -8.18 -22.45 -15.57
C LYS A 228 -8.26 -23.82 -14.90
N ILE A 229 -7.81 -23.91 -13.64
CA ILE A 229 -7.91 -25.13 -12.83
C ILE A 229 -9.38 -25.37 -12.47
N ALA A 230 -10.07 -24.35 -11.97
CA ALA A 230 -11.48 -24.45 -11.58
C ALA A 230 -12.39 -24.90 -12.73
N GLN A 231 -12.15 -24.43 -13.95
CA GLN A 231 -12.93 -24.84 -15.13
C GLN A 231 -12.64 -26.27 -15.59
N SER A 232 -11.45 -26.80 -15.27
CA SER A 232 -11.04 -28.14 -15.67
C SER A 232 -11.37 -29.21 -14.64
N TRP A 233 -11.22 -28.91 -13.35
CA TRP A 233 -11.37 -29.88 -12.27
C TRP A 233 -12.85 -30.08 -11.93
N LYS A 234 -13.42 -31.15 -12.47
CA LYS A 234 -14.83 -31.52 -12.33
C LYS A 234 -14.96 -32.99 -11.94
N ASP A 235 -16.10 -33.35 -11.39
CA ASP A 235 -16.40 -34.67 -10.85
C ASP A 235 -15.52 -35.04 -9.64
N ASN A 236 -15.64 -36.28 -9.17
CA ASN A 236 -15.06 -36.71 -7.90
C ASN A 236 -13.78 -37.52 -8.02
N ASP A 237 -13.22 -37.59 -9.23
CA ASP A 237 -12.07 -38.42 -9.54
C ASP A 237 -11.20 -37.77 -10.64
N PRO A 238 -9.96 -37.35 -10.33
CA PRO A 238 -9.07 -36.72 -11.30
C PRO A 238 -8.50 -37.67 -12.36
N CYS A 239 -8.59 -38.99 -12.14
CA CYS A 239 -8.00 -40.02 -12.98
C CYS A 239 -9.03 -40.76 -13.85
N HIS A 240 -10.32 -40.46 -13.69
CA HIS A 240 -11.41 -41.04 -14.47
C HIS A 240 -12.19 -39.94 -15.20
N GLY A 241 -12.41 -40.11 -16.51
CA GLY A 241 -13.09 -39.12 -17.34
C GLY A 241 -12.11 -38.15 -18.03
N PRO A 242 -12.53 -36.90 -18.32
CA PRO A 242 -11.66 -35.90 -18.92
C PRO A 242 -10.46 -35.62 -18.02
N LYS A 243 -9.26 -35.59 -18.61
CA LYS A 243 -8.02 -35.34 -17.88
C LYS A 243 -8.07 -33.98 -17.18
N TRP A 244 -7.90 -33.98 -15.86
CA TRP A 244 -7.76 -32.76 -15.09
C TRP A 244 -6.48 -32.02 -15.47
N LEU A 245 -6.60 -30.72 -15.71
CA LEU A 245 -5.46 -29.88 -16.05
C LEU A 245 -4.39 -29.95 -14.96
N GLY A 246 -3.16 -30.26 -15.37
CA GLY A 246 -2.01 -30.38 -14.49
C GLY A 246 -1.95 -31.67 -13.66
N ILE A 247 -2.85 -32.63 -13.87
CA ILE A 247 -2.83 -33.92 -13.17
C ILE A 247 -2.59 -35.07 -14.16
N ASP A 248 -1.54 -35.86 -13.91
CA ASP A 248 -1.25 -37.08 -14.64
C ASP A 248 -1.53 -38.30 -13.77
N CYS A 249 -2.17 -39.29 -14.36
CA CYS A 249 -2.50 -40.53 -13.69
C CYS A 249 -1.85 -41.73 -14.37
N SER A 250 -1.38 -42.66 -13.55
CA SER A 250 -0.88 -43.97 -13.95
C SER A 250 -1.60 -45.04 -13.14
N ARG A 251 -2.25 -45.98 -13.84
CA ARG A 251 -3.02 -47.09 -13.23
C ARG A 251 -4.06 -46.62 -12.20
N GLY A 252 -4.73 -45.50 -12.47
CA GLY A 252 -5.78 -44.93 -11.62
C GLY A 252 -5.31 -44.10 -10.43
N ASN A 253 -4.00 -43.95 -10.22
CA ASN A 253 -3.43 -43.08 -9.19
C ASN A 253 -2.69 -41.90 -9.82
N ILE A 254 -2.62 -40.77 -9.10
CA ILE A 254 -1.86 -39.61 -9.57
C ILE A 254 -0.37 -39.95 -9.56
N SER A 255 0.27 -39.91 -10.72
CA SER A 255 1.70 -40.15 -10.89
C SER A 255 2.49 -38.85 -10.94
N ALA A 256 1.96 -37.80 -11.55
CA ALA A 256 2.64 -36.51 -11.61
C ALA A 256 1.67 -35.33 -11.46
N VAL A 257 2.17 -34.24 -10.87
CA VAL A 257 1.51 -32.94 -10.87
C VAL A 257 2.31 -31.99 -11.73
N GLN A 258 1.69 -31.51 -12.80
CA GLN A 258 2.28 -30.68 -13.86
C GLN A 258 1.76 -29.24 -13.79
N PHE A 259 2.30 -28.44 -12.88
CA PHE A 259 1.92 -27.04 -12.66
C PHE A 259 2.94 -26.04 -13.21
N GLN A 260 3.86 -26.48 -14.06
CA GLN A 260 4.87 -25.64 -14.67
C GLN A 260 4.29 -24.67 -15.72
N ASN A 261 4.84 -23.44 -15.79
CA ASN A 261 4.43 -22.40 -16.75
C ASN A 261 2.93 -22.00 -16.67
N MET A 262 2.33 -22.05 -15.48
CA MET A 262 0.90 -21.75 -15.31
C MET A 262 0.62 -20.33 -14.82
N GLY A 263 1.67 -19.57 -14.47
CA GLY A 263 1.56 -18.21 -13.94
C GLY A 263 1.01 -18.17 -12.51
N PHE A 264 1.19 -19.25 -11.75
CA PHE A 264 0.72 -19.32 -10.37
C PHE A 264 1.52 -18.43 -9.45
N SER A 265 0.85 -17.85 -8.47
CA SER A 265 1.43 -17.06 -7.37
C SER A 265 0.99 -17.64 -6.02
N GLY A 266 1.51 -17.10 -4.91
CA GLY A 266 1.28 -17.64 -3.58
C GLY A 266 2.32 -18.70 -3.18
N SER A 267 2.04 -19.48 -2.14
CA SER A 267 3.01 -20.42 -1.55
C SER A 267 2.74 -21.87 -1.89
N ILE A 268 3.78 -22.70 -1.84
CA ILE A 268 3.65 -24.14 -2.04
C ILE A 268 2.91 -24.77 -0.84
N SER A 269 1.78 -25.43 -1.09
CA SER A 269 0.97 -26.06 -0.04
C SER A 269 1.66 -27.30 0.55
N PRO A 270 1.75 -27.45 1.89
CA PRO A 270 2.22 -28.70 2.50
C PRO A 270 1.31 -29.90 2.19
N SER A 271 0.05 -29.66 1.76
CA SER A 271 -0.94 -30.69 1.43
C SER A 271 -0.51 -31.61 0.28
N PHE A 272 0.43 -31.18 -0.57
CA PHE A 272 1.07 -32.06 -1.56
C PHE A 272 1.64 -33.34 -0.94
N ALA A 273 2.09 -33.29 0.32
CA ALA A 273 2.63 -34.45 1.02
C ALA A 273 1.60 -35.59 1.22
N SER A 274 0.31 -35.29 1.15
CA SER A 274 -0.77 -36.29 1.24
C SER A 274 -0.93 -37.11 -0.04
N LEU A 275 -0.35 -36.67 -1.15
CA LEU A 275 -0.41 -37.37 -2.45
C LEU A 275 0.67 -38.45 -2.53
N SER A 276 0.47 -39.54 -1.79
CA SER A 276 1.48 -40.59 -1.59
C SER A 276 1.98 -41.32 -2.86
N SER A 277 1.21 -41.29 -3.96
CA SER A 277 1.56 -41.95 -5.22
C SER A 277 2.38 -41.09 -6.19
N VAL A 278 2.51 -39.78 -5.91
CA VAL A 278 3.16 -38.84 -6.83
C VAL A 278 4.66 -39.09 -6.89
N THR A 279 5.17 -39.29 -8.10
CA THR A 279 6.60 -39.46 -8.40
C THR A 279 7.25 -38.17 -8.87
N GLU A 280 6.49 -37.31 -9.55
CA GLU A 280 7.00 -36.05 -10.11
C GLU A 280 6.10 -34.87 -9.70
N LEU A 281 6.71 -33.85 -9.10
CA LEU A 281 6.05 -32.59 -8.76
C LEU A 281 6.76 -31.45 -9.49
N LEU A 282 6.11 -30.94 -10.53
CA LEU A 282 6.66 -29.93 -11.44
C LEU A 282 5.95 -28.60 -11.22
N LEU A 283 6.67 -27.63 -10.66
CA LEU A 283 6.19 -26.30 -10.26
C LEU A 283 7.03 -25.17 -10.89
N ALA A 284 7.92 -25.52 -11.82
CA ALA A 284 8.89 -24.60 -12.41
C ALA A 284 8.23 -23.47 -13.22
N ASN A 285 8.93 -22.35 -13.37
CA ASN A 285 8.52 -21.19 -14.18
C ASN A 285 7.15 -20.63 -13.75
N ASN A 286 7.03 -20.27 -12.49
CA ASN A 286 5.86 -19.60 -11.92
C ASN A 286 6.31 -18.40 -11.07
N ASN A 287 5.37 -17.72 -10.42
CA ASN A 287 5.63 -16.63 -9.50
C ASN A 287 5.38 -17.06 -8.04
N LEU A 288 5.74 -18.31 -7.70
CA LEU A 288 5.55 -18.85 -6.36
C LEU A 288 6.51 -18.18 -5.37
N THR A 289 6.03 -17.91 -4.16
CA THR A 289 6.77 -17.28 -3.07
C THR A 289 6.76 -18.17 -1.83
N GLY A 290 7.46 -17.76 -0.77
CA GLY A 290 7.54 -18.54 0.47
C GLY A 290 8.64 -19.60 0.44
N THR A 291 8.53 -20.59 1.31
CA THR A 291 9.52 -21.67 1.48
C THR A 291 9.04 -22.98 0.87
N ILE A 292 9.98 -23.90 0.60
CA ILE A 292 9.65 -25.29 0.26
C ILE A 292 9.17 -25.99 1.55
N PRO A 293 7.94 -26.51 1.62
CA PRO A 293 7.44 -27.17 2.83
C PRO A 293 8.25 -28.43 3.15
N LYS A 294 8.64 -28.59 4.40
CA LYS A 294 9.42 -29.75 4.87
C LYS A 294 8.65 -31.07 4.70
N GLU A 295 7.32 -30.99 4.69
CA GLU A 295 6.41 -32.12 4.52
C GLU A 295 6.63 -32.81 3.17
N LEU A 296 7.05 -32.08 2.13
CA LEU A 296 7.35 -32.66 0.81
C LEU A 296 8.50 -33.67 0.87
N ALA A 297 9.44 -33.50 1.80
CA ALA A 297 10.55 -34.45 2.00
C ALA A 297 10.09 -35.82 2.51
N SER A 298 8.87 -35.91 3.05
CA SER A 298 8.28 -37.16 3.56
C SER A 298 7.48 -37.94 2.52
N MET A 299 7.33 -37.42 1.30
CA MET A 299 6.55 -38.08 0.24
C MET A 299 7.21 -39.42 -0.18
N PRO A 300 6.50 -40.55 -0.06
CA PRO A 300 7.13 -41.88 -0.17
C PRO A 300 7.52 -42.25 -1.61
N ALA A 301 6.78 -41.80 -2.61
CA ALA A 301 7.01 -42.12 -4.03
C ALA A 301 7.79 -41.05 -4.81
N LEU A 302 8.01 -39.86 -4.23
CA LEU A 302 8.60 -38.72 -4.92
C LEU A 302 10.02 -39.05 -5.42
N LYS A 303 10.30 -38.67 -6.66
CA LYS A 303 11.59 -38.84 -7.36
C LYS A 303 12.11 -37.53 -7.95
N LEU A 304 11.21 -36.64 -8.36
CA LEU A 304 11.56 -35.34 -8.91
C LEU A 304 10.68 -34.25 -8.29
N LEU A 305 11.33 -33.25 -7.70
CA LEU A 305 10.72 -31.97 -7.34
C LEU A 305 11.40 -30.88 -8.15
N ASP A 306 10.66 -30.23 -9.04
CA ASP A 306 11.17 -29.11 -9.83
C ASP A 306 10.44 -27.83 -9.44
N VAL A 307 11.12 -26.94 -8.71
CA VAL A 307 10.63 -25.62 -8.30
C VAL A 307 11.48 -24.50 -8.89
N SER A 308 12.21 -24.77 -9.97
CA SER A 308 13.11 -23.81 -10.60
C SER A 308 12.36 -22.59 -11.16
N ASN A 309 13.04 -21.45 -11.25
CA ASN A 309 12.52 -20.20 -11.80
C ASN A 309 11.21 -19.74 -11.12
N ASN A 310 11.33 -19.41 -9.84
CA ASN A 310 10.28 -18.87 -8.97
C ASN A 310 10.88 -17.81 -8.03
N SER A 311 10.08 -17.29 -7.10
CA SER A 311 10.48 -16.31 -6.07
C SER A 311 10.57 -16.96 -4.68
N LEU A 312 11.06 -18.20 -4.61
CA LEU A 312 11.16 -18.95 -3.35
C LEU A 312 12.39 -18.52 -2.54
N TYR A 313 12.26 -18.61 -1.21
CA TYR A 313 13.33 -18.34 -0.25
C TYR A 313 13.37 -19.41 0.85
N GLY A 314 14.33 -19.30 1.76
CA GLY A 314 14.44 -20.21 2.91
C GLY A 314 15.27 -21.46 2.63
N GLN A 315 15.55 -22.21 3.69
CA GLN A 315 16.36 -23.42 3.61
C GLN A 315 15.66 -24.54 2.84
N ILE A 316 16.42 -25.28 2.04
CA ILE A 316 15.92 -26.46 1.34
C ILE A 316 15.78 -27.60 2.36
N PRO A 317 14.59 -28.21 2.52
CA PRO A 317 14.43 -29.39 3.38
C PRO A 317 15.36 -30.54 3.00
N SER A 318 15.69 -31.41 3.95
CA SER A 318 16.51 -32.59 3.66
C SER A 318 15.66 -33.69 3.02
N PHE A 319 15.81 -33.88 1.71
CA PHE A 319 15.15 -34.95 0.95
C PHE A 319 15.98 -36.24 0.96
N ARG A 320 15.32 -37.39 0.66
CA ARG A 320 16.01 -38.67 0.46
C ARG A 320 16.96 -38.59 -0.74
N ARG A 321 18.05 -39.37 -0.73
CA ARG A 321 19.12 -39.32 -1.75
C ARG A 321 18.64 -39.64 -3.17
N ASP A 322 17.54 -40.37 -3.31
CA ASP A 322 16.94 -40.77 -4.58
C ASP A 322 15.94 -39.74 -5.13
N VAL A 323 15.79 -38.60 -4.47
CA VAL A 323 14.94 -37.48 -4.90
C VAL A 323 15.83 -36.40 -5.53
N ILE A 324 15.55 -36.08 -6.79
CA ILE A 324 16.16 -34.94 -7.49
C ILE A 324 15.33 -33.70 -7.15
N VAL A 325 15.98 -32.70 -6.56
CA VAL A 325 15.36 -31.41 -6.23
C VAL A 325 16.04 -30.32 -7.05
N LYS A 326 15.27 -29.68 -7.94
CA LYS A 326 15.76 -28.55 -8.75
C LYS A 326 15.21 -27.26 -8.18
N THR A 327 16.11 -26.35 -7.80
CA THR A 327 15.77 -25.04 -7.20
C THR A 327 16.43 -23.89 -7.93
N ASP A 328 17.00 -24.13 -9.11
CA ASP A 328 17.74 -23.14 -9.88
C ASP A 328 16.87 -21.90 -10.18
N MET A 329 17.49 -20.74 -10.37
CA MET A 329 16.79 -19.49 -10.68
C MET A 329 15.78 -19.04 -9.61
N ASN A 330 16.02 -19.39 -8.34
CA ASN A 330 15.37 -18.77 -7.18
C ASN A 330 16.42 -17.93 -6.42
N PRO A 331 16.41 -16.59 -6.52
CA PRO A 331 17.51 -15.74 -6.02
C PRO A 331 17.79 -15.84 -4.52
N ASP A 332 16.78 -16.16 -3.72
CA ASP A 332 16.84 -16.15 -2.26
C ASP A 332 16.70 -17.54 -1.61
N ILE A 333 16.75 -18.60 -2.40
CA ILE A 333 16.76 -19.96 -1.88
C ILE A 333 18.04 -20.20 -1.06
N GLY A 334 17.90 -20.82 0.11
CA GLY A 334 18.98 -21.01 1.08
C GLY A 334 19.26 -19.80 1.98
N LYS A 335 18.57 -18.67 1.81
CA LYS A 335 18.69 -17.47 2.66
C LYS A 335 17.50 -17.33 3.62
N ASP A 336 17.68 -16.55 4.69
CA ASP A 336 16.58 -16.20 5.60
C ASP A 336 15.51 -15.35 4.91
N LYS A 337 14.31 -15.26 5.53
CA LYS A 337 13.17 -14.49 5.00
C LYS A 337 13.61 -13.07 4.62
N PRO A 338 13.33 -12.59 3.40
CA PRO A 338 13.58 -11.20 3.03
C PRO A 338 12.92 -10.25 4.04
N HIS A 339 13.69 -9.32 4.60
CA HIS A 339 13.19 -8.34 5.58
C HIS A 339 12.10 -7.46 4.93
N GLY A 340 10.82 -7.70 5.25
CA GLY A 340 9.70 -6.90 4.75
C GLY A 340 8.34 -7.61 4.63
N LEU A 341 8.27 -8.94 4.74
CA LEU A 341 6.98 -9.66 4.65
C LEU A 341 6.33 -9.88 6.04
N PRO A 342 5.04 -9.56 6.24
CA PRO A 342 4.33 -9.84 7.48
C PRO A 342 4.25 -11.36 7.75
N ASP A 343 4.34 -11.75 9.02
CA ASP A 343 4.22 -13.13 9.46
C ASP A 343 2.74 -13.55 9.56
N SER A 344 2.38 -14.59 8.80
CA SER A 344 1.15 -15.35 9.02
C SER A 344 1.52 -16.72 9.57
N SER A 345 1.77 -16.80 10.87
CA SER A 345 1.69 -18.07 11.59
C SER A 345 1.05 -17.85 12.96
N SER A 346 -0.11 -18.46 13.16
CA SER A 346 -0.80 -18.50 14.44
C SER A 346 -0.14 -19.54 15.35
N GLY A 347 0.22 -19.14 16.57
CA GLY A 347 0.60 -20.05 17.65
C GLY A 347 0.33 -19.39 19.00
N GLY A 348 -0.66 -19.89 19.73
CA GLY A 348 -1.15 -19.31 20.98
C GLY A 348 -0.31 -19.61 22.24
N LYS A 349 -0.82 -19.06 23.36
CA LYS A 349 -0.36 -19.05 24.78
C LYS A 349 0.39 -17.76 25.16
N ASP A 350 0.09 -17.01 26.22
CA ASP A 350 -0.81 -17.15 27.37
C ASP A 350 -1.24 -15.75 27.86
N LYS A 351 -2.51 -15.60 28.25
CA LYS A 351 -3.05 -14.38 28.87
C LYS A 351 -2.62 -14.28 30.33
N LYS A 352 -1.96 -13.18 30.72
CA LYS A 352 -1.91 -12.75 32.13
C LYS A 352 -2.70 -11.44 32.31
N LYS A 353 -3.84 -11.56 33.00
CA LYS A 353 -4.70 -10.45 33.45
C LYS A 353 -3.92 -9.55 34.42
N ARG A 354 -4.05 -8.23 34.29
CA ARG A 354 -3.66 -7.27 35.34
C ARG A 354 -4.90 -6.47 35.77
N GLY A 355 -5.16 -6.47 37.08
CA GLY A 355 -6.41 -6.04 37.69
C GLY A 355 -6.64 -4.53 37.69
N VAL A 356 -7.92 -4.20 37.66
CA VAL A 356 -8.52 -2.86 37.77
C VAL A 356 -8.42 -2.42 39.24
N GLY A 357 -7.55 -1.44 39.54
CA GLY A 357 -7.38 -0.96 40.91
C GLY A 357 -6.55 0.33 41.10
N ALA A 358 -6.22 1.06 40.03
CA ALA A 358 -5.33 2.22 40.10
C ALA A 358 -5.82 3.43 39.28
N ILE A 359 -7.13 3.72 39.27
CA ILE A 359 -7.70 4.84 38.48
C ILE A 359 -8.33 5.95 39.35
N VAL A 360 -8.51 5.75 40.67
CA VAL A 360 -9.17 6.78 41.53
C VAL A 360 -8.19 7.79 42.15
N GLY A 361 -6.87 7.54 42.12
CA GLY A 361 -5.87 8.42 42.75
C GLY A 361 -5.36 9.59 41.91
N ILE A 362 -5.54 9.57 40.58
CA ILE A 362 -4.88 10.52 39.67
C ILE A 362 -5.73 11.78 39.40
N VAL A 363 -7.06 11.69 39.55
CA VAL A 363 -7.97 12.79 39.19
C VAL A 363 -7.98 13.91 40.25
N ILE A 364 -7.68 13.60 41.52
CA ILE A 364 -7.68 14.61 42.61
C ILE A 364 -6.38 15.44 42.61
N GLY A 365 -5.27 14.90 42.09
CA GLY A 365 -3.99 15.62 42.00
C GLY A 365 -3.93 16.69 40.91
N ILE A 366 -4.67 16.50 39.81
CA ILE A 366 -4.58 17.37 38.61
C ILE A 366 -5.36 18.68 38.81
N VAL A 367 -6.46 18.67 39.56
CA VAL A 367 -7.26 19.89 39.84
C VAL A 367 -6.55 20.81 40.84
N GLY A 368 -5.77 20.26 41.78
CA GLY A 368 -4.98 21.05 42.74
C GLY A 368 -3.78 21.76 42.10
N LEU A 369 -3.11 21.12 41.12
CA LEU A 369 -1.95 21.70 40.43
C LEU A 369 -2.33 22.80 39.43
N LEU A 370 -3.49 22.71 38.80
CA LEU A 370 -3.98 23.74 37.87
C LEU A 370 -4.44 25.02 38.59
N GLY A 371 -4.92 24.92 39.84
CA GLY A 371 -5.29 26.08 40.65
C GLY A 371 -4.09 26.92 41.12
N ALA A 372 -2.96 26.27 41.43
CA ALA A 372 -1.75 26.97 41.87
C ALA A 372 -1.03 27.71 40.72
N GLY A 373 -1.06 27.14 39.51
CA GLY A 373 -0.42 27.74 38.34
C GLY A 373 -1.02 29.08 37.92
N VAL A 374 -2.35 29.23 38.03
CA VAL A 374 -3.05 30.48 37.67
C VAL A 374 -2.73 31.60 38.67
N LEU A 375 -2.53 31.27 39.95
CA LEU A 375 -2.24 32.25 41.00
C LEU A 375 -0.80 32.79 40.90
N VAL A 376 0.15 31.94 40.49
CA VAL A 376 1.54 32.35 40.18
C VAL A 376 1.58 33.21 38.92
N PHE A 377 0.81 32.86 37.87
CA PHE A 377 0.77 33.63 36.62
C PHE A 377 0.19 35.05 36.82
N VAL A 378 -0.83 35.20 37.67
CA VAL A 378 -1.42 36.51 37.98
C VAL A 378 -0.51 37.38 38.87
N MET A 379 0.30 36.76 39.75
CA MET A 379 1.29 37.50 40.55
C MET A 379 2.54 37.88 39.73
N TYR A 380 2.94 37.05 38.77
CA TYR A 380 4.07 37.33 37.87
C TYR A 380 3.72 38.43 36.85
N GLY A 381 2.48 38.45 36.34
CA GLY A 381 2.01 39.48 35.41
C GLY A 381 1.84 40.89 35.99
N ARG A 382 1.86 41.05 37.32
CA ARG A 382 1.68 42.36 37.98
C ARG A 382 2.96 43.04 38.47
N ARG A 383 4.13 42.41 38.36
CA ARG A 383 5.35 42.91 39.01
C ARG A 383 6.54 43.27 38.11
N HIS A 384 6.48 43.08 36.79
CA HIS A 384 7.63 43.35 35.92
C HIS A 384 7.38 44.42 34.85
N ASN A 385 6.80 45.55 35.26
CA ASN A 385 6.73 46.77 34.46
C ASN A 385 7.62 47.84 35.14
N LYS A 386 8.92 47.92 34.76
CA LYS A 386 9.87 49.06 34.84
C LYS A 386 11.36 48.60 34.80
N ARG A 387 12.09 49.02 33.74
CA ARG A 387 13.54 49.39 33.57
C ARG A 387 14.66 48.48 34.15
N ASP A 388 15.86 48.31 33.60
CA ASP A 388 16.58 48.65 32.35
C ASP A 388 17.83 47.72 32.26
N ASP A 389 18.32 47.50 31.03
CA ASP A 389 19.65 47.11 30.53
C ASP A 389 20.64 46.21 31.32
N ASN A 390 20.96 45.05 30.74
CA ASN A 390 22.36 44.69 30.43
C ASN A 390 22.45 43.60 29.35
N VAL A 391 23.25 43.88 28.32
CA VAL A 391 23.51 43.04 27.15
C VAL A 391 24.56 41.98 27.49
N GLN A 392 24.32 40.72 27.09
CA GLN A 392 25.35 39.69 27.06
C GLN A 392 25.15 38.78 25.85
N THR A 393 26.11 38.84 24.91
CA THR A 393 26.17 38.06 23.67
C THR A 393 26.69 36.64 23.92
N PRO A 394 26.31 35.63 23.11
CA PRO A 394 27.08 34.39 23.04
C PRO A 394 27.63 34.06 21.64
N ASN A 395 28.95 33.79 21.67
CA ASN A 395 29.71 32.76 20.96
C ASN A 395 29.90 32.88 19.44
N ALA A 396 31.08 33.36 19.08
CA ALA A 396 31.66 33.42 17.74
C ALA A 396 32.16 32.04 17.26
N ILE A 397 31.97 31.76 15.97
CA ILE A 397 32.62 30.67 15.23
C ILE A 397 33.98 31.16 14.71
N VAL A 398 35.04 30.40 14.97
CA VAL A 398 36.39 30.64 14.44
C VAL A 398 36.70 29.58 13.40
N VAL A 399 36.98 30.00 12.16
CA VAL A 399 37.41 29.12 11.05
C VAL A 399 38.90 29.33 10.81
N HIS A 400 39.69 28.27 10.88
CA HIS A 400 41.09 28.29 10.44
C HIS A 400 41.18 27.99 8.92
N PRO A 401 41.86 28.83 8.13
CA PRO A 401 42.09 28.56 6.71
C PRO A 401 43.46 27.91 6.46
N ARG A 402 43.50 26.90 5.58
CA ARG A 402 44.50 26.65 4.51
C ARG A 402 44.12 25.37 3.76
N HIS A 403 43.77 25.46 2.48
CA HIS A 403 44.65 25.40 1.30
C HIS A 403 45.33 24.04 1.07
N SER A 404 44.75 23.24 0.17
CA SER A 404 45.36 22.75 -1.09
C SER A 404 44.82 21.36 -1.47
N GLY A 405 44.20 21.27 -2.65
CA GLY A 405 44.07 20.02 -3.43
C GLY A 405 42.81 19.17 -3.21
N ASP A 406 41.88 19.34 -4.14
CA ASP A 406 40.95 18.34 -4.70
C ASP A 406 39.58 18.04 -4.03
N GLY A 407 38.53 18.08 -4.89
CA GLY A 407 37.27 17.34 -4.76
C GLY A 407 36.15 17.85 -3.84
N ASN A 408 35.03 18.30 -4.43
CA ASN A 408 33.78 18.71 -3.78
C ASN A 408 33.24 17.72 -2.72
N ALA A 409 33.31 18.09 -1.43
CA ALA A 409 32.39 17.65 -0.38
C ALA A 409 32.44 18.62 0.82
N VAL A 410 31.32 19.27 1.16
CA VAL A 410 31.19 20.07 2.39
C VAL A 410 30.74 19.15 3.53
N LYS A 411 31.61 18.94 4.53
CA LYS A 411 31.29 18.16 5.74
C LYS A 411 31.05 19.12 6.91
N ILE A 412 29.82 19.23 7.38
CA ILE A 412 29.46 20.03 8.57
C ILE A 412 29.43 19.11 9.78
N SER A 413 30.19 19.43 10.82
CA SER A 413 30.20 18.70 12.10
C SER A 413 29.85 19.67 13.24
N VAL A 414 28.94 19.26 14.13
CA VAL A 414 28.52 20.03 15.31
C VAL A 414 28.97 19.25 16.55
N ALA A 415 29.78 19.87 17.42
CA ALA A 415 30.17 19.29 18.70
C ALA A 415 29.26 19.80 19.83
N ALA A 416 28.80 18.91 20.70
CA ALA A 416 28.15 19.24 21.96
C ALA A 416 29.14 18.96 23.12
N SER A 417 29.41 19.96 23.96
CA SER A 417 30.24 19.79 25.16
C SER A 417 29.42 19.29 26.34
N GLY A 418 29.85 18.17 26.91
CA GLY A 418 29.53 17.72 28.26
C GLY A 418 30.69 16.85 28.77
N SER A 419 31.56 17.42 29.60
CA SER A 419 32.83 16.84 30.01
C SER A 419 32.77 16.12 31.37
N ALA A 420 33.11 14.83 31.38
CA ALA A 420 33.94 14.12 32.37
C ALA A 420 34.09 12.68 31.83
N GLY A 421 35.26 12.09 31.53
CA GLY A 421 36.65 12.41 31.79
C GLY A 421 37.36 11.10 32.18
N ALA A 422 37.96 10.39 31.23
CA ALA A 422 39.17 9.56 31.36
C ALA A 422 39.37 8.59 30.18
N GLY A 423 40.58 8.60 29.60
CA GLY A 423 41.21 7.36 29.11
C GLY A 423 41.14 7.09 27.60
N ILE A 424 42.06 7.72 26.88
CA ILE A 424 42.47 7.45 25.49
C ILE A 424 42.80 5.97 25.29
N VAL A 425 42.13 5.26 24.36
CA VAL A 425 42.72 4.43 23.28
C VAL A 425 41.66 4.34 22.15
N GLY A 426 42.07 4.56 20.91
CA GLY A 426 41.21 4.77 19.75
C GLY A 426 40.21 3.66 19.43
N GLY A 427 39.06 4.08 18.92
CA GLY A 427 37.99 3.23 18.42
C GLY A 427 36.74 4.05 18.14
N THR A 428 36.50 4.34 16.86
CA THR A 428 35.32 4.96 16.24
C THR A 428 34.02 4.76 17.00
N SER A 429 33.32 5.86 17.30
CA SER A 429 31.97 5.76 17.82
C SER A 429 31.12 6.99 17.53
N GLY A 430 30.69 7.06 16.26
CA GLY A 430 29.65 7.97 15.78
C GLY A 430 29.49 8.10 14.26
N PHE A 431 29.71 7.13 13.34
CA PHE A 431 29.99 5.68 13.33
C PHE A 431 29.60 4.84 14.57
N ILE A 432 28.52 5.20 15.27
CA ILE A 432 27.57 4.30 15.91
C ILE A 432 26.29 5.12 15.95
N THR A 433 25.32 4.95 15.07
CA THR A 433 24.99 3.82 14.21
C THR A 433 25.27 4.24 12.76
N GLY A 434 26.02 3.45 11.99
CA GLY A 434 26.11 3.60 10.55
C GLY A 434 24.80 3.24 9.84
N ARG A 435 23.66 3.61 10.41
CA ARG A 435 22.36 3.47 9.77
C ARG A 435 22.14 4.70 8.93
N VAL A 436 22.44 4.57 7.64
CA VAL A 436 21.69 5.29 6.61
C VAL A 436 20.21 5.05 6.94
N THR A 437 19.51 6.09 7.34
CA THR A 437 18.07 6.02 7.60
C THR A 437 17.38 6.85 6.55
N THR A 438 16.22 6.38 6.10
CA THR A 438 15.35 7.12 5.18
C THR A 438 14.99 8.53 5.68
N LYS A 439 15.13 8.79 7.00
CA LYS A 439 14.89 10.09 7.62
C LYS A 439 15.97 11.14 7.35
N VAL A 440 17.16 10.73 6.93
CA VAL A 440 18.20 11.66 6.44
C VAL A 440 17.85 12.12 5.04
N ASP A 441 17.39 11.20 4.18
CA ASP A 441 16.95 11.52 2.81
C ASP A 441 15.75 12.47 2.81
N VAL A 442 14.79 12.26 3.71
CA VAL A 442 13.64 13.16 3.93
C VAL A 442 14.11 14.58 4.29
N TYR A 443 15.14 14.70 5.15
CA TYR A 443 15.67 16.01 5.54
C TYR A 443 16.35 16.71 4.36
N SER A 444 17.20 15.99 3.62
CA SER A 444 17.84 16.52 2.41
C SER A 444 16.80 16.98 1.39
N PHE A 445 15.75 16.19 1.16
CA PHE A 445 14.64 16.55 0.29
C PHE A 445 13.91 17.82 0.76
N GLY A 446 13.67 17.95 2.06
CA GLY A 446 13.10 19.16 2.64
C GLY A 446 13.93 20.42 2.40
N VAL A 447 15.27 20.30 2.42
CA VAL A 447 16.17 21.41 2.08
C VAL A 447 16.03 21.79 0.61
N ILE A 448 16.04 20.82 -0.31
CA ILE A 448 15.86 21.07 -1.75
C ILE A 448 14.54 21.80 -2.03
N LEU A 449 13.44 21.40 -1.39
CA LEU A 449 12.16 22.11 -1.54
C LEU A 449 12.25 23.56 -1.05
N MET A 450 12.96 23.84 0.04
CA MET A 450 13.17 25.23 0.49
C MET A 450 14.02 26.03 -0.51
N GLU A 451 15.04 25.42 -1.11
CA GLU A 451 15.85 26.06 -2.15
C GLU A 451 15.00 26.41 -3.36
N MET A 452 14.16 25.47 -3.83
CA MET A 452 13.24 25.68 -4.96
C MET A 452 12.20 26.78 -4.71
N ILE A 453 11.63 26.84 -3.50
CA ILE A 453 10.63 27.88 -3.18
C ILE A 453 11.27 29.27 -3.09
N THR A 454 12.53 29.35 -2.62
CA THR A 454 13.14 30.62 -2.20
C THR A 454 14.19 31.18 -3.15
N GLY A 455 14.69 30.37 -4.08
CA GLY A 455 15.85 30.70 -4.91
C GLY A 455 17.16 30.83 -4.14
N ARG A 456 17.19 30.49 -2.84
CA ARG A 456 18.37 30.62 -1.98
C ARG A 456 19.11 29.31 -1.85
N ARG A 457 20.43 29.39 -1.65
CA ARG A 457 21.27 28.24 -1.32
C ARG A 457 21.06 27.82 0.14
N ALA A 458 21.21 26.54 0.44
CA ALA A 458 21.13 25.98 1.79
C ALA A 458 22.05 26.71 2.79
N ILE A 459 23.19 27.20 2.30
CA ILE A 459 24.12 28.09 3.00
C ILE A 459 24.48 29.25 2.07
N ASP A 460 24.10 30.46 2.46
CA ASP A 460 24.39 31.69 1.71
C ASP A 460 25.27 32.64 2.53
N ASN A 461 26.57 32.59 2.26
CA ASN A 461 27.58 33.40 2.95
C ASN A 461 27.52 34.90 2.58
N SER A 462 26.68 35.30 1.61
CA SER A 462 26.49 36.70 1.24
C SER A 462 25.47 37.43 2.14
N GLN A 463 24.73 36.68 2.96
CA GLN A 463 23.69 37.20 3.86
C GLN A 463 24.25 37.56 5.25
N PRO A 464 23.54 38.40 6.04
CA PRO A 464 23.88 38.63 7.45
C PRO A 464 23.93 37.32 8.23
N GLU A 465 24.73 37.27 9.30
CA GLU A 465 25.03 36.05 10.09
C GLU A 465 23.77 35.29 10.55
N GLU A 466 22.68 36.00 10.81
CA GLU A 466 21.39 35.43 11.21
C GLU A 466 20.60 34.73 10.08
N ASN A 467 21.01 34.94 8.82
CA ASN A 467 20.31 34.49 7.61
C ASN A 467 21.14 33.54 6.74
N ILE A 468 22.36 33.19 7.17
CA ILE A 468 23.27 32.32 6.41
C ILE A 468 22.64 30.93 6.17
N HIS A 469 21.93 30.40 7.16
CA HIS A 469 21.33 29.06 7.10
C HIS A 469 19.88 29.10 6.65
N LEU A 470 19.60 28.53 5.47
CA LEU A 470 18.28 28.54 4.84
C LEU A 470 17.19 27.98 5.74
N VAL A 471 17.41 26.80 6.35
CA VAL A 471 16.41 26.12 7.19
C VAL A 471 15.99 26.96 8.40
N THR A 472 16.96 27.61 9.04
CA THR A 472 16.72 28.46 10.22
C THR A 472 15.96 29.73 9.84
N TRP A 473 16.39 30.37 8.74
CA TRP A 473 15.74 31.55 8.19
C TRP A 473 14.30 31.27 7.75
N PHE A 474 14.09 30.20 6.97
CA PHE A 474 12.80 29.78 6.42
C PHE A 474 11.78 29.52 7.52
N ARG A 475 12.16 28.75 8.56
CA ARG A 475 11.27 28.48 9.69
C ARG A 475 10.90 29.75 10.46
N ARG A 476 11.83 30.70 10.61
CA ARG A 476 11.56 31.97 11.30
C ARG A 476 10.54 32.81 10.54
N ILE A 477 10.66 32.91 9.21
CA ILE A 477 9.72 33.70 8.39
C ILE A 477 8.36 33.01 8.28
N LEU A 478 8.32 31.67 8.14
CA LEU A 478 7.07 30.92 8.07
C LEU A 478 6.21 31.08 9.34
N LEU A 479 6.83 31.31 10.50
CA LEU A 479 6.14 31.55 11.78
C LEU A 479 5.68 33.01 11.98
N SER A 480 6.14 33.95 11.15
CA SER A 480 5.73 35.35 11.21
C SER A 480 4.39 35.54 10.49
N LYS A 481 3.38 36.09 11.17
CA LYS A 481 2.06 36.34 10.58
C LYS A 481 2.16 37.39 9.46
N ASN A 482 1.73 37.04 8.25
CA ASN A 482 1.67 37.86 7.02
C ASN A 482 3.00 38.15 6.30
N SER A 483 3.84 37.15 6.03
CA SER A 483 5.02 37.34 5.16
C SER A 483 5.38 36.14 4.29
N PHE A 484 4.43 35.25 3.98
CA PHE A 484 4.70 34.08 3.13
C PHE A 484 5.18 34.47 1.72
N GLU A 485 4.60 35.53 1.14
CA GLU A 485 5.01 36.08 -0.16
C GLU A 485 6.48 36.52 -0.20
N LYS A 486 7.10 36.83 0.95
CA LYS A 486 8.53 37.20 1.03
C LYS A 486 9.48 36.00 1.04
N ILE A 487 8.94 34.79 1.19
CA ILE A 487 9.68 33.53 1.15
C ILE A 487 9.87 33.09 -0.30
N ILE A 488 8.90 33.41 -1.15
CA ILE A 488 8.86 32.99 -2.55
C ILE A 488 9.92 33.74 -3.35
N ASP A 489 10.60 33.02 -4.23
CA ASP A 489 11.48 33.60 -5.23
C ASP A 489 10.75 34.69 -6.05
N PRO A 490 11.22 35.95 -6.06
CA PRO A 490 10.62 37.05 -6.82
C PRO A 490 10.57 36.82 -8.33
N THR A 491 11.31 35.86 -8.86
CA THR A 491 11.31 35.51 -10.29
C THR A 491 10.16 34.59 -10.68
N MET A 492 9.44 34.01 -9.72
CA MET A 492 8.24 33.21 -9.97
C MET A 492 7.02 34.11 -10.13
N ASP A 493 6.35 34.03 -11.28
CA ASP A 493 5.05 34.66 -11.52
C ASP A 493 3.95 33.73 -10.98
N ILE A 494 3.30 34.12 -9.87
CA ILE A 494 2.43 33.24 -9.07
C ILE A 494 1.07 33.90 -8.90
N ASP A 495 0.00 33.17 -9.23
CA ASP A 495 -1.38 33.62 -9.00
C ASP A 495 -1.91 33.23 -7.59
N GLU A 496 -3.14 33.62 -7.26
CA GLU A 496 -3.73 33.31 -5.94
C GLU A 496 -3.96 31.80 -5.70
N GLU A 497 -4.13 31.01 -6.76
CA GLU A 497 -4.36 29.56 -6.70
C GLU A 497 -3.04 28.82 -6.45
N ASP A 498 -1.98 29.23 -7.13
CA ASP A 498 -0.61 28.76 -6.96
C ASP A 498 -0.07 29.05 -5.56
N LEU A 499 -0.39 30.22 -5.00
CA LEU A 499 0.04 30.59 -3.65
C LEU A 499 -0.38 29.58 -2.58
N ASN A 500 -1.51 28.90 -2.75
CA ASN A 500 -1.97 27.84 -1.83
C ASN A 500 -1.19 26.53 -2.01
N SER A 501 -0.82 26.20 -3.24
CA SER A 501 0.08 25.08 -3.56
C SER A 501 1.46 25.31 -2.93
N PHE A 502 2.03 26.51 -3.08
CA PHE A 502 3.31 26.88 -2.47
C PHE A 502 3.27 26.83 -0.93
N LYS A 503 2.18 27.27 -0.28
CA LYS A 503 2.02 27.13 1.18
C LYS A 503 2.05 25.67 1.64
N THR A 504 1.46 24.78 0.84
CA THR A 504 1.45 23.34 1.11
C THR A 504 2.86 22.76 1.00
N ILE A 505 3.60 23.09 -0.06
CA ILE A 505 4.99 22.64 -0.27
C ILE A 505 5.90 23.20 0.83
N ALA A 506 5.74 24.47 1.22
CA ALA A 506 6.51 25.09 2.30
C ALA A 506 6.26 24.46 3.67
N GLY A 507 4.99 24.12 3.97
CA GLY A 507 4.63 23.39 5.18
C GLY A 507 5.27 22.00 5.22
N LEU A 508 5.24 21.29 4.09
CA LEU A 508 5.88 20.00 3.92
C LEU A 508 7.40 20.09 4.13
N ALA A 509 8.06 21.05 3.48
CA ALA A 509 9.49 21.30 3.61
C ALA A 509 9.89 21.57 5.07
N ASN A 510 9.14 22.39 5.80
CA ASN A 510 9.39 22.65 7.22
C ASN A 510 9.25 21.40 8.10
N ASN A 511 8.30 20.51 7.79
CA ASN A 511 8.10 19.24 8.50
C ASN A 511 9.22 18.22 8.18
N CYS A 512 9.71 18.19 6.94
CA CYS A 512 10.88 17.40 6.54
C CYS A 512 12.17 17.83 7.26
N CYS A 513 12.30 19.14 7.54
CA CYS A 513 13.46 19.74 8.21
C CYS A 513 13.31 19.86 9.74
N VAL A 514 12.45 19.08 10.38
CA VAL A 514 12.35 19.04 11.85
C VAL A 514 13.64 18.48 12.46
N ARG A 515 14.06 19.06 13.60
CA ARG A 515 15.33 18.72 14.26
C ARG A 515 15.37 17.26 14.69
N GLU A 516 14.26 16.75 15.22
CA GLU A 516 14.10 15.35 15.64
C GLU A 516 13.76 14.45 14.43
N PRO A 517 14.60 13.44 14.08
CA PRO A 517 14.37 12.56 12.93
C PRO A 517 13.05 11.79 12.98
N ASN A 518 12.61 11.42 14.18
CA ASN A 518 11.37 10.65 14.39
C ASN A 518 10.10 11.49 14.14
N GLN A 519 10.22 12.81 14.14
CA GLN A 519 9.11 13.73 13.87
C GLN A 519 9.01 14.11 12.39
N ARG A 520 10.00 13.72 11.58
CA ARG A 520 9.96 13.93 10.13
C ARG A 520 8.98 12.93 9.51
N PRO A 521 8.25 13.32 8.45
CA PRO A 521 7.40 12.40 7.71
C PRO A 521 8.20 11.25 7.06
N ASP A 522 7.52 10.21 6.60
CA ASP A 522 8.11 9.22 5.70
C ASP A 522 8.07 9.75 4.25
N MET A 523 8.97 9.30 3.38
CA MET A 523 8.95 9.71 1.97
C MET A 523 7.62 9.36 1.28
N GLY A 524 6.92 8.30 1.71
CA GLY A 524 5.58 8.00 1.22
C GLY A 524 4.55 9.10 1.54
N HIS A 525 4.64 9.72 2.72
CA HIS A 525 3.81 10.87 3.06
C HIS A 525 4.19 12.10 2.24
N VAL A 526 5.49 12.32 2.01
CA VAL A 526 5.99 13.40 1.16
C VAL A 526 5.44 13.27 -0.27
N VAL A 527 5.52 12.08 -0.87
CA VAL A 527 4.96 11.80 -2.21
C VAL A 527 3.45 11.99 -2.23
N ASN A 528 2.72 11.54 -1.20
CA ASN A 528 1.27 11.71 -1.15
C ASN A 528 0.83 13.19 -1.08
N VAL A 529 1.64 14.06 -0.48
CA VAL A 529 1.37 15.50 -0.44
C VAL A 529 1.70 16.17 -1.77
N LEU A 530 2.78 15.75 -2.44
CA LEU A 530 3.22 16.37 -3.70
C LEU A 530 2.51 15.84 -4.96
N ALA A 531 2.15 14.55 -5.00
CA ALA A 531 1.58 13.93 -6.20
C ALA A 531 0.32 14.64 -6.74
N PRO A 532 -0.63 15.11 -5.92
CA PRO A 532 -1.77 15.88 -6.41
C PRO A 532 -1.38 17.23 -7.02
N LEU A 533 -0.28 17.85 -6.55
CA LEU A 533 0.19 19.15 -7.03
C LEU A 533 0.87 19.05 -8.39
N VAL A 534 1.53 17.93 -8.67
CA VAL A 534 2.17 17.65 -9.97
C VAL A 534 1.13 17.53 -11.10
N GLU A 535 -0.05 16.99 -10.82
CA GLU A 535 -1.15 16.89 -11.80
C GLU A 535 -1.81 18.25 -12.09
N ILE A 536 -1.64 19.24 -11.19
CA ILE A 536 -2.13 20.62 -11.36
C ILE A 536 -1.11 21.42 -12.19
N TRP A 537 0.18 21.19 -11.96
CA TRP A 537 1.28 21.87 -12.63
C TRP A 537 1.75 21.09 -13.86
N LYS A 538 1.09 21.29 -15.00
CA LYS A 538 1.63 20.93 -16.32
C LYS A 538 2.24 22.18 -16.97
N PRO A 539 3.50 22.14 -17.49
CA PRO A 539 4.06 23.24 -18.25
C PRO A 539 3.13 23.60 -19.41
N ALA A 540 2.80 24.90 -19.55
CA ALA A 540 1.82 25.36 -20.53
C ALA A 540 2.29 25.19 -21.98
N GLU A 541 3.60 25.15 -22.23
CA GLU A 541 4.18 24.82 -23.52
C GLU A 541 5.35 23.83 -23.37
N PRO A 542 5.41 22.77 -24.20
CA PRO A 542 6.60 21.94 -24.30
C PRO A 542 7.70 22.77 -24.96
N ASP A 543 8.75 23.11 -24.21
CA ASP A 543 9.92 23.77 -24.76
C ASP A 543 10.53 22.85 -25.83
N ALA A 544 10.78 23.38 -27.03
CA ALA A 544 11.22 22.57 -28.17
C ALA A 544 12.61 21.92 -27.97
N ASP A 545 13.34 22.37 -26.94
CA ASP A 545 14.63 21.84 -26.53
C ASP A 545 14.54 20.68 -25.51
N ASP A 546 13.35 20.36 -24.97
CA ASP A 546 13.10 19.21 -24.08
C ASP A 546 12.94 17.88 -24.86
N MET A 547 13.76 17.69 -25.91
CA MET A 547 13.85 16.45 -26.69
C MET A 547 14.55 15.30 -25.91
N TYR A 548 14.55 15.32 -24.57
CA TYR A 548 15.19 14.28 -23.76
C TYR A 548 14.46 14.00 -22.43
N GLY A 549 13.51 13.05 -22.48
CA GLY A 549 13.43 11.98 -21.48
C GLY A 549 12.38 12.05 -20.38
N ILE A 550 11.70 13.17 -20.16
CA ILE A 550 10.59 13.26 -19.20
C ILE A 550 9.28 13.42 -19.97
N ASP A 551 8.50 12.34 -20.03
CA ASP A 551 7.17 12.35 -20.61
C ASP A 551 6.18 12.94 -19.59
N PHE A 552 5.78 14.20 -19.78
CA PHE A 552 4.85 14.91 -18.89
C PHE A 552 3.39 14.40 -18.98
N ASP A 553 3.10 13.51 -19.94
CA ASP A 553 1.80 12.81 -20.04
C ASP A 553 1.82 11.43 -19.38
N MET A 554 3.00 10.98 -18.95
CA MET A 554 3.18 9.75 -18.21
C MET A 554 2.88 9.99 -16.72
N ASN A 555 1.87 9.31 -16.18
CA ASN A 555 1.55 9.42 -14.76
C ASN A 555 2.63 8.79 -13.87
N LEU A 556 2.68 9.18 -12.59
CA LEU A 556 3.72 8.74 -11.65
C LEU A 556 3.86 7.21 -11.55
N SER A 557 2.76 6.46 -11.69
CA SER A 557 2.81 4.99 -11.69
C SER A 557 3.44 4.39 -12.95
N GLN A 558 3.20 5.00 -14.11
CA GLN A 558 3.86 4.63 -15.37
C GLN A 558 5.33 5.00 -15.33
N ALA A 559 5.68 6.17 -14.77
CA ALA A 559 7.06 6.60 -14.59
C ALA A 559 7.85 5.64 -13.68
N LEU A 560 7.24 5.25 -12.56
CA LEU A 560 7.80 4.27 -11.63
C LEU A 560 7.97 2.89 -12.28
N SER A 561 6.97 2.42 -13.02
CA SER A 561 7.05 1.15 -13.74
C SER A 561 8.14 1.17 -14.83
N LYS A 562 8.26 2.27 -15.57
CA LYS A 562 9.31 2.46 -16.58
C LYS A 562 10.71 2.46 -15.94
N TRP A 563 10.86 3.12 -14.79
CA TRP A 563 12.11 3.12 -14.03
C TRP A 563 12.47 1.72 -13.50
N GLN A 564 11.52 1.01 -12.88
CA GLN A 564 11.70 -0.37 -12.39
C GLN A 564 12.09 -1.35 -13.52
N ASN A 565 11.57 -1.15 -14.73
CA ASN A 565 11.92 -1.96 -15.89
C ASN A 565 13.34 -1.67 -16.42
N HIS A 566 13.91 -0.48 -16.18
CA HIS A 566 15.26 -0.12 -16.63
C HIS A 566 16.37 -0.56 -15.66
N GLU A 567 16.09 -0.71 -14.35
CA GLU A 567 17.08 -1.25 -13.39
C GLU A 567 17.48 -2.71 -13.70
N GLY A 568 16.64 -3.46 -14.42
CA GLY A 568 16.87 -4.88 -14.76
C GLY A 568 17.72 -5.14 -16.02
N MET A 569 18.04 -4.12 -16.83
CA MET A 569 18.66 -4.30 -18.16
C MET A 569 20.19 -4.12 -18.19
N SER A 570 20.87 -4.00 -17.05
CA SER A 570 22.29 -3.61 -17.01
C SER A 570 23.31 -4.74 -17.32
N ASN A 571 22.91 -5.94 -17.75
CA ASN A 571 23.85 -7.08 -17.84
C ASN A 571 23.77 -7.96 -19.10
N THR A 572 23.30 -7.46 -20.24
CA THR A 572 23.51 -8.16 -21.52
C THR A 572 23.83 -7.18 -22.64
N LEU A 573 25.12 -7.05 -22.94
CA LEU A 573 25.59 -6.69 -24.28
C LEU A 573 25.04 -7.74 -25.25
N ASP A 574 24.04 -7.37 -26.05
CA ASP A 574 23.98 -7.87 -27.42
C ASP A 574 23.31 -6.87 -28.35
N VAL A 575 24.07 -6.54 -29.38
CA VAL A 575 23.79 -5.52 -30.39
C VAL A 575 22.90 -6.16 -31.45
N SER A 576 21.67 -5.65 -31.61
CA SER A 576 21.03 -5.46 -32.92
C SER A 576 19.59 -4.99 -32.78
N TYR A 577 19.35 -3.69 -32.93
CA TYR A 577 18.40 -3.13 -33.91
C TYR A 577 18.56 -1.60 -33.95
N SER A 578 18.98 -1.12 -35.13
CA SER A 578 18.90 0.24 -35.71
C SER A 578 19.13 1.48 -34.82
N SER A 579 20.29 2.09 -35.05
CA SER A 579 20.85 3.32 -34.48
C SER A 579 20.02 4.59 -34.66
N SER A 580 20.02 5.43 -33.62
CA SER A 580 20.55 6.80 -33.71
C SER A 580 20.76 7.41 -32.32
N MET A 581 21.82 7.05 -31.60
CA MET A 581 22.46 7.98 -30.64
C MET A 581 23.96 7.74 -30.58
N VAL A 582 24.67 8.86 -30.61
CA VAL A 582 26.12 9.00 -30.59
C VAL A 582 26.61 8.82 -29.16
N ASP A 583 27.66 8.02 -29.01
CA ASP A 583 28.40 7.77 -27.77
C ASP A 583 28.96 9.09 -27.21
N SER A 584 28.59 9.47 -25.99
CA SER A 584 29.36 10.42 -25.19
C SER A 584 29.71 9.76 -23.86
N SER A 585 30.95 9.28 -23.81
CA SER A 585 31.64 8.76 -22.66
C SER A 585 31.68 9.77 -21.52
N ASP A 586 30.91 9.55 -20.47
CA ASP A 586 31.28 9.94 -19.10
C ASP A 586 30.61 9.02 -18.09
N ASN A 587 31.39 8.03 -17.66
CA ASN A 587 31.02 7.02 -16.68
C ASN A 587 30.89 7.63 -15.28
N THR A 588 29.67 7.71 -14.75
CA THR A 588 29.43 7.46 -13.33
C THR A 588 28.21 6.55 -13.17
N GLN A 589 28.46 5.32 -12.71
CA GLN A 589 27.42 4.38 -12.35
C GLN A 589 26.66 4.90 -11.12
N SER A 590 25.38 5.23 -11.29
CA SER A 590 24.42 5.40 -10.19
C SER A 590 22.99 5.21 -10.71
N SER A 591 22.09 4.75 -9.84
CA SER A 591 20.67 4.42 -10.07
C SER A 591 19.78 5.63 -10.40
N ILE A 592 20.31 6.62 -11.10
CA ILE A 592 19.65 7.87 -11.49
C ILE A 592 19.57 7.87 -13.02
N PRO A 593 18.42 8.19 -13.63
CA PRO A 593 18.34 8.34 -15.09
C PRO A 593 19.42 9.31 -15.61
N PRO A 594 19.90 9.13 -16.85
CA PRO A 594 20.88 10.06 -17.43
C PRO A 594 20.35 11.50 -17.32
N ARG A 595 21.21 12.39 -16.80
CA ARG A 595 20.92 13.82 -16.66
C ARG A 595 20.46 14.40 -18.00
N ALA A 596 19.38 15.17 -17.99
CA ALA A 596 19.01 16.00 -19.13
C ALA A 596 20.16 16.99 -19.44
N PRO A 597 20.56 17.17 -20.72
CA PRO A 597 21.54 18.19 -21.09
C PRO A 597 20.98 19.56 -20.73
N GLY A 598 21.70 20.35 -19.94
CA GLY A 598 21.25 21.67 -19.45
C GLY A 598 20.98 21.74 -17.94
N PHE A 599 20.69 20.62 -17.27
CA PHE A 599 20.46 20.59 -15.82
C PHE A 599 21.68 21.04 -15.00
N ALA A 600 22.90 20.78 -15.50
CA ALA A 600 24.13 21.27 -14.85
C ALA A 600 24.31 22.79 -15.00
N ASN A 601 23.78 23.38 -16.09
CA ASN A 601 23.89 24.81 -16.32
C ASN A 601 22.97 25.59 -15.37
N SER A 602 21.85 25.02 -14.94
CA SER A 602 20.98 25.60 -13.91
C SER A 602 21.67 25.79 -12.55
N PHE A 603 22.53 24.84 -12.15
CA PHE A 603 23.28 24.93 -10.89
C PHE A 603 24.56 25.78 -10.97
N THR A 604 25.02 26.10 -12.18
CA THR A 604 26.18 26.97 -12.41
C THR A 604 25.83 28.33 -13.02
N SER A 605 24.58 28.56 -13.38
CA SER A 605 24.15 29.83 -13.93
C SER A 605 24.20 30.88 -12.84
N THR A 606 24.83 32.01 -13.15
CA THR A 606 24.90 33.16 -12.25
C THR A 606 23.53 33.76 -11.92
N ASP A 607 22.48 33.33 -12.62
CA ASP A 607 21.09 33.77 -12.44
C ASP A 607 20.17 32.72 -11.77
N ALA A 608 20.69 31.57 -11.34
CA ALA A 608 19.98 30.54 -10.56
C ALA A 608 18.62 30.08 -11.14
N ARG A 609 18.54 29.85 -12.47
CA ARG A 609 17.38 29.24 -13.15
C ARG A 609 17.43 27.72 -13.22
#